data_AF-A0AAV3WQU7-F1
#
_entry.id   AF-A0AAV3WQU7-F1
#
_cell.length_a   1.000
_cell.length_b   1.000
_cell.length_c   1.000
_cell.angle_alpha   90.00
_cell.angle_beta   90.00
_cell.angle_gamma   90.00
#
_symmetry.space_group_name_H-M   'P 1'
#
loop_
_entity.id
_entity.type
_entity.pdbx_description
1 polymer ?
#
loop_
_entity_poly.entity_id
_entity_poly.type
_entity_poly.pdbx_seq_one_letter_code
_entity_poly.pdbx_strand_id
1 'polypeptide(L)'
;MITIYKVTYRSYFIFLITIIFFSLILYLSFVFFFTNPELDTGAITETSYGTRYAIEIIINNLKNFSQYFFFFFISPLLIIIDLCNLVYQVWLGINVYGGENTFLLLYRHGIIEFPNMILYVFLSLKCMLIFYKKFNMNDVFCFIKLNYKLYIFSIVNVVLAGIIEGMITF
;
A
#
# COMPACT_ATOMS: atom_id res chain seq x y z
N MET A 1 23.60 19.87 -11.45
CA MET A 1 22.76 18.89 -12.21
C MET A 1 22.18 17.90 -11.19
N ILE A 2 20.88 17.59 -11.18
CA ILE A 2 20.38 16.49 -10.34
C ILE A 2 20.62 15.21 -11.12
N THR A 3 21.34 14.27 -10.53
CA THR A 3 21.46 12.93 -11.11
C THR A 3 20.12 12.23 -10.95
N ILE A 4 19.34 12.14 -12.03
CA ILE A 4 18.14 11.32 -12.10
C ILE A 4 18.61 9.89 -12.35
N TYR A 5 18.32 9.00 -11.42
CA TYR A 5 18.79 7.61 -11.47
C TYR A 5 17.63 6.63 -11.54
N LYS A 6 17.93 5.46 -12.11
CA LYS A 6 17.05 4.29 -12.06
C LYS A 6 16.96 3.78 -10.63
N VAL A 7 15.76 3.40 -10.21
CA VAL A 7 15.55 2.74 -8.92
C VAL A 7 16.41 1.48 -8.81
N THR A 8 17.07 1.32 -7.67
CA THR A 8 17.84 0.12 -7.35
C THR A 8 17.07 -0.77 -6.39
N TYR A 9 17.20 -2.09 -6.54
CA TYR A 9 16.59 -3.07 -5.63
C TYR A 9 16.97 -2.83 -4.16
N ARG A 10 18.23 -2.47 -3.90
CA ARG A 10 18.69 -2.12 -2.55
C ARG A 10 17.91 -0.95 -1.95
N SER A 11 17.70 0.12 -2.71
CA SER A 11 16.97 1.30 -2.21
C SER A 11 15.50 1.00 -1.91
N TYR A 12 14.87 0.18 -2.75
CA TYR A 12 13.51 -0.29 -2.55
C TYR A 12 13.43 -1.22 -1.31
N PHE A 13 14.36 -2.15 -1.17
CA PHE A 13 14.37 -3.11 -0.06
C PHE A 13 14.57 -2.42 1.30
N ILE A 14 15.47 -1.44 1.38
CA ILE A 14 15.63 -0.61 2.60
C ILE A 14 14.31 0.10 2.93
N PHE A 15 13.67 0.70 1.94
CA PHE A 15 12.39 1.38 2.13
C PHE A 15 11.29 0.42 2.61
N LEU A 16 11.21 -0.78 2.03
CA LEU A 16 10.28 -1.83 2.44
C LEU A 16 10.47 -2.20 3.92
N ILE A 17 11.71 -2.43 4.35
CA ILE A 17 12.02 -2.73 5.75
C ILE A 17 11.63 -1.54 6.66
N THR A 18 11.90 -0.31 6.22
CA THR A 18 11.52 0.90 6.98
C THR A 18 10.00 0.97 7.17
N ILE A 19 9.22 0.70 6.13
CA ILE A 19 7.75 0.70 6.20
C ILE A 19 7.25 -0.39 7.14
N ILE A 20 7.81 -1.60 7.09
CA ILE A 20 7.45 -2.70 8.00
C ILE A 20 7.76 -2.31 9.46
N PHE A 21 8.95 -1.77 9.72
CA PHE A 21 9.34 -1.36 11.07
C PHE A 21 8.46 -0.23 11.60
N PHE A 22 8.13 0.75 10.77
CA PHE A 22 7.23 1.84 11.14
C PHE A 22 5.80 1.33 11.41
N SER A 23 5.31 0.39 10.59
CA SER A 23 4.00 -0.25 10.79
C SER A 23 3.94 -1.03 12.11
N LEU A 24 5.04 -1.69 12.50
CA LEU A 24 5.15 -2.36 13.81
C LEU A 24 5.09 -1.36 14.97
N ILE A 25 5.79 -0.22 14.87
CA ILE A 25 5.73 0.84 15.89
C ILE A 25 4.30 1.38 16.02
N LEU A 26 3.64 1.66 14.89
CA LEU A 26 2.24 2.09 14.89
C LEU A 26 1.35 1.02 15.53
N TYR A 27 1.53 -0.26 15.21
CA TYR A 27 0.73 -1.33 15.81
C TYR A 27 0.89 -1.36 17.34
N LEU A 28 2.14 -1.28 17.83
CA LEU A 28 2.42 -1.24 19.26
C LEU A 28 1.82 0.00 19.94
N SER A 29 1.77 1.15 19.24
CA SER A 29 1.11 2.34 19.79
C SER A 29 -0.40 2.14 19.90
N PHE A 30 -1.05 1.51 18.92
CA PHE A 30 -2.47 1.14 19.03
C PHE A 30 -2.73 0.22 20.23
N VAL A 31 -1.90 -0.82 20.41
CA VAL A 31 -2.00 -1.72 21.58
C VAL A 31 -1.83 -0.98 22.90
N PHE A 32 -0.90 -0.02 22.96
CA PHE A 32 -0.63 0.74 24.19
C PHE A 32 -1.73 1.75 24.53
N PHE A 33 -2.27 2.46 23.53
CA PHE A 33 -3.24 3.54 23.76
C PHE A 33 -4.70 3.07 23.79
N PHE A 34 -5.03 1.95 23.15
CA PHE A 34 -6.41 1.47 22.99
C PHE A 34 -6.63 0.10 23.64
N THR A 35 -6.39 -0.03 24.94
CA THR A 35 -6.65 -1.28 25.66
C THR A 35 -8.16 -1.44 25.92
N ASN A 36 -8.76 -2.55 25.48
CA ASN A 36 -10.20 -2.88 25.60
C ASN A 36 -11.16 -1.89 24.91
N PRO A 37 -11.04 -1.67 23.59
CA PRO A 37 -12.09 -0.96 22.86
C PRO A 37 -13.44 -1.67 23.04
N GLU A 38 -14.50 -0.91 23.31
CA GLU A 38 -15.86 -1.40 23.05
C GLU A 38 -15.98 -1.58 21.53
N LEU A 39 -15.77 -2.81 21.06
CA LEU A 39 -15.79 -3.14 19.64
C LEU A 39 -17.24 -3.33 19.23
N ASP A 40 -17.77 -2.36 18.49
CA ASP A 40 -19.02 -2.54 17.77
C ASP A 40 -18.78 -3.57 16.65
N THR A 41 -19.25 -4.80 16.89
CA THR A 41 -19.13 -5.93 15.97
C THR A 41 -20.09 -5.82 14.76
N GLY A 42 -20.83 -4.73 14.64
CA GLY A 42 -21.79 -4.49 13.54
C GLY A 42 -21.18 -4.32 12.14
N ALA A 43 -19.85 -4.31 11.99
CA ALA A 43 -19.17 -4.08 10.72
C ALA A 43 -18.65 -5.35 10.02
N ILE A 44 -19.11 -6.54 10.44
CA ILE A 44 -18.76 -7.80 9.76
C ILE A 44 -19.59 -7.89 8.47
N THR A 45 -19.00 -7.47 7.35
CA THR A 45 -19.58 -7.65 6.02
C THR A 45 -19.31 -9.07 5.55
N GLU A 46 -20.33 -9.71 4.96
CA GLU A 46 -20.18 -11.03 4.32
C GLU A 46 -19.08 -10.96 3.25
N THR A 47 -18.21 -11.98 3.22
CA THR A 47 -17.17 -12.11 2.19
C THR A 47 -17.83 -12.27 0.83
N SER A 48 -17.85 -11.17 0.07
CA SER A 48 -18.30 -11.17 -1.32
C SER A 48 -17.25 -11.86 -2.19
N TYR A 49 -17.67 -12.57 -3.22
CA TYR A 49 -16.77 -13.25 -4.16
C TYR A 49 -17.34 -13.25 -5.58
N GLY A 50 -16.47 -13.49 -6.56
CA GLY A 50 -16.81 -13.55 -7.97
C GLY A 50 -16.38 -12.31 -8.75
N THR A 51 -16.73 -12.29 -10.04
CA THR A 51 -16.22 -11.30 -11.00
C THR A 51 -16.50 -9.86 -10.61
N ARG A 52 -17.68 -9.58 -10.06
CA ARG A 52 -18.05 -8.24 -9.59
C ARG A 52 -17.15 -7.77 -8.45
N TYR A 53 -16.91 -8.63 -7.47
CA TYR A 53 -16.06 -8.31 -6.33
C TYR A 53 -14.60 -8.13 -6.75
N ALA A 54 -14.10 -8.97 -7.66
CA ALA A 54 -12.77 -8.79 -8.27
C ALA A 54 -12.63 -7.43 -8.97
N ILE A 55 -13.64 -7.00 -9.72
CA ILE A 55 -13.64 -5.68 -10.36
C ILE A 55 -13.62 -4.55 -9.32
N GLU A 56 -14.37 -4.67 -8.23
CA GLU A 56 -14.39 -3.69 -7.14
C GLU A 56 -13.01 -3.55 -6.48
N ILE A 57 -12.33 -4.67 -6.20
CA ILE A 57 -10.96 -4.68 -5.66
C ILE A 57 -9.97 -4.03 -6.65
N ILE A 58 -10.03 -4.41 -7.93
CA ILE A 58 -9.16 -3.84 -8.96
C ILE A 58 -9.35 -2.33 -9.05
N ILE A 59 -10.59 -1.85 -9.05
CA ILE A 59 -10.90 -0.41 -9.10
C ILE A 59 -10.34 0.29 -7.86
N ASN A 60 -10.51 -0.29 -6.66
CA ASN A 60 -9.96 0.27 -5.43
C ASN A 60 -8.42 0.37 -5.49
N ASN A 61 -7.76 -0.69 -5.94
CA ASN A 61 -6.29 -0.72 -6.01
C ASN A 61 -5.74 0.19 -7.11
N LEU A 62 -6.45 0.34 -8.23
CA LEU A 62 -6.12 1.33 -9.26
C LEU A 62 -6.33 2.77 -8.77
N LYS A 63 -7.34 3.01 -7.92
CA LYS A 63 -7.55 4.32 -7.28
C LYS A 63 -6.38 4.65 -6.36
N ASN A 64 -5.96 3.72 -5.51
CA ASN A 64 -4.80 3.88 -4.63
C ASN A 64 -3.53 4.17 -5.46
N PHE A 65 -3.24 3.35 -6.48
CA PHE A 65 -2.11 3.59 -7.38
C PHE A 65 -2.17 4.99 -8.02
N SER A 66 -3.35 5.39 -8.51
CA SER A 66 -3.56 6.69 -9.17
C SER A 66 -3.37 7.85 -8.20
N GLN A 67 -3.81 7.71 -6.94
CA GLN A 67 -3.57 8.72 -5.91
C GLN A 67 -2.08 8.97 -5.71
N TYR A 68 -1.28 7.91 -5.56
CA TYR A 68 0.18 8.06 -5.44
C TYR A 68 0.84 8.58 -6.72
N PHE A 69 0.30 8.24 -7.89
CA PHE A 69 0.84 8.73 -9.15
C PHE A 69 0.60 10.24 -9.35
N PHE A 70 -0.63 10.72 -9.10
CA PHE A 70 -1.01 12.11 -9.35
C PHE A 70 -0.73 13.04 -8.17
N PHE A 71 -0.93 12.58 -6.94
CA PHE A 71 -0.73 13.36 -5.71
C PHE A 71 0.64 13.10 -5.09
N PHE A 72 1.65 12.77 -5.90
CA PHE A 72 2.99 12.45 -5.41
C PHE A 72 3.60 13.56 -4.54
N PHE A 73 3.22 14.83 -4.75
CA PHE A 73 3.69 15.97 -3.98
C PHE A 73 3.27 15.93 -2.50
N ILE A 74 2.18 15.24 -2.15
CA ILE A 74 1.77 15.01 -0.75
C ILE A 74 2.00 13.57 -0.29
N SER A 75 2.89 12.81 -0.96
CA SER A 75 3.06 11.39 -0.68
C SER A 75 3.30 11.03 0.80
N PRO A 76 4.03 11.80 1.64
CA PRO A 76 4.23 11.45 3.04
C PRO A 76 2.92 11.46 3.83
N LEU A 77 2.00 12.36 3.50
CA LEU A 77 0.68 12.41 4.13
C LEU A 77 -0.14 11.17 3.74
N LEU A 78 -0.14 10.82 2.45
CA LEU A 78 -0.82 9.62 1.95
C LEU A 78 -0.28 8.36 2.64
N ILE A 79 1.06 8.24 2.76
CA ILE A 79 1.72 7.13 3.43
C ILE A 79 1.24 6.99 4.87
N ILE A 80 1.20 8.10 5.62
CA ILE A 80 0.76 8.08 7.02
C ILE A 80 -0.69 7.63 7.12
N ILE A 81 -1.59 8.18 6.28
CA ILE A 81 -3.01 7.82 6.28
C ILE A 81 -3.20 6.33 5.99
N ASP A 82 -2.56 5.82 4.93
CA ASP A 82 -2.72 4.42 4.53
C ASP A 82 -2.13 3.46 5.55
N LEU A 83 -0.96 3.78 6.12
CA LEU A 83 -0.36 2.95 7.15
C LEU A 83 -1.18 2.96 8.45
N CYS A 84 -1.71 4.11 8.86
CA CYS A 84 -2.61 4.18 10.02
C CYS A 84 -3.87 3.34 9.78
N ASN A 85 -4.51 3.46 8.61
CA ASN A 85 -5.70 2.68 8.27
C ASN A 85 -5.40 1.18 8.23
N LEU A 86 -4.31 0.78 7.57
CA LEU A 86 -3.91 -0.63 7.48
C LEU A 86 -3.64 -1.20 8.87
N VAL A 87 -2.80 -0.53 9.68
CA VAL A 87 -2.47 -0.97 11.04
C VAL A 87 -3.72 -1.03 11.92
N TYR A 88 -4.63 -0.06 11.79
CA TYR A 88 -5.89 -0.06 12.53
C TYR A 88 -6.76 -1.26 12.15
N GLN A 89 -6.91 -1.58 10.86
CA GLN A 89 -7.67 -2.76 10.41
C GLN A 89 -7.04 -4.07 10.88
N VAL A 90 -5.71 -4.17 10.86
CA VAL A 90 -5.00 -5.33 11.42
C VAL A 90 -5.25 -5.45 12.93
N TRP A 91 -5.12 -4.34 13.66
CA TRP A 91 -5.36 -4.31 15.10
C TRP A 91 -6.81 -4.67 15.44
N LEU A 92 -7.80 -4.12 14.74
CA LEU A 92 -9.21 -4.51 14.89
C LEU A 92 -9.41 -5.99 14.62
N GLY A 93 -8.87 -6.50 13.50
CA GLY A 93 -8.98 -7.90 13.13
C GLY A 93 -8.44 -8.82 14.24
N ILE A 94 -7.27 -8.51 14.79
CA ILE A 94 -6.67 -9.30 15.87
C ILE A 94 -7.56 -9.30 17.12
N ASN A 95 -8.17 -8.16 17.47
CA ASN A 95 -9.03 -8.08 18.64
C ASN A 95 -10.42 -8.73 18.44
N VAL A 96 -10.93 -8.79 17.20
CA VAL A 96 -12.25 -9.36 16.89
C VAL A 96 -12.17 -10.86 16.57
N TYR A 97 -11.23 -11.27 15.72
CA TYR A 97 -11.13 -12.64 15.19
C TYR A 97 -9.96 -13.44 15.78
N GLY A 98 -9.06 -12.80 16.51
CA GLY A 98 -7.79 -13.38 16.95
C GLY A 98 -6.67 -13.26 15.92
N GLY A 99 -5.44 -13.40 16.41
CA GLY A 99 -4.22 -13.20 15.60
C GLY A 99 -4.07 -14.17 14.43
N GLU A 100 -4.37 -15.45 14.65
CA GLU A 100 -4.23 -16.50 13.63
C GLU A 100 -5.19 -16.28 12.45
N ASN A 101 -6.48 -16.07 12.74
CA ASN A 101 -7.49 -15.82 11.71
C ASN A 101 -7.19 -14.55 10.92
N THR A 102 -6.78 -13.49 11.61
CA THR A 102 -6.39 -12.23 10.95
C THR A 102 -5.18 -12.41 10.05
N PHE A 103 -4.16 -13.15 10.50
CA PHE A 103 -3.00 -13.46 9.68
C PHE A 103 -3.36 -14.31 8.46
N LEU A 104 -4.22 -15.33 8.62
CA LEU A 104 -4.69 -16.14 7.50
C LEU A 104 -5.43 -15.30 6.45
N LEU A 105 -6.26 -14.35 6.88
CA LEU A 105 -6.95 -13.43 5.98
C LEU A 105 -5.95 -12.51 5.26
N LEU A 106 -5.01 -11.90 5.99
CA LEU A 106 -4.02 -10.96 5.45
C LEU A 106 -2.98 -11.60 4.53
N TYR A 107 -2.43 -12.75 4.93
CA TYR A 107 -1.36 -13.42 4.18
C TYR A 107 -1.81 -13.80 2.77
N ARG A 108 -3.10 -14.17 2.60
CA ARG A 108 -3.65 -14.64 1.33
C ARG A 108 -3.56 -13.60 0.21
N HIS A 109 -3.78 -12.32 0.50
CA HIS A 109 -3.70 -11.24 -0.49
C HIS A 109 -2.43 -10.39 -0.33
N GLY A 110 -1.93 -10.26 0.90
CA GLY A 110 -0.82 -9.38 1.26
C GLY A 110 0.52 -9.72 0.59
N ILE A 111 0.77 -10.97 0.17
CA ILE A 111 2.07 -11.35 -0.44
C ILE A 111 2.34 -10.61 -1.75
N ILE A 112 1.30 -10.40 -2.57
CA ILE A 112 1.44 -9.73 -3.87
C ILE A 112 1.14 -8.25 -3.71
N GLU A 113 0.04 -7.94 -3.01
CA GLU A 113 -0.45 -6.58 -2.90
C GLU A 113 0.47 -5.69 -2.07
N PHE A 114 0.96 -6.17 -0.92
CA PHE A 114 1.74 -5.33 -0.02
C PHE A 114 3.10 -4.90 -0.60
N PRO A 115 3.93 -5.80 -1.20
CA PRO A 115 5.13 -5.35 -1.90
C PRO A 115 4.81 -4.42 -3.07
N ASN A 116 3.73 -4.66 -3.79
CA ASN A 116 3.34 -3.79 -4.89
C ASN A 116 2.90 -2.39 -4.42
N MET A 117 2.17 -2.33 -3.31
CA MET A 117 1.79 -1.09 -2.64
C MET A 117 3.03 -0.29 -2.26
N ILE A 118 3.96 -0.92 -1.55
CA ILE A 118 5.23 -0.29 -1.17
C ILE A 118 5.99 0.19 -2.41
N LEU A 119 5.96 -0.54 -3.53
CA LEU A 119 6.63 -0.14 -4.77
C LEU A 119 6.07 1.17 -5.32
N TYR A 120 4.75 1.29 -5.53
CA TYR A 120 4.21 2.54 -6.09
C TYR A 120 4.29 3.71 -5.11
N VAL A 121 4.18 3.45 -3.80
CA VAL A 121 4.44 4.44 -2.73
C VAL A 121 5.89 4.95 -2.80
N PHE A 122 6.85 4.04 -2.96
CA PHE A 122 8.27 4.38 -3.07
C PHE A 122 8.55 5.23 -4.32
N LEU A 123 7.97 4.85 -5.46
CA LEU A 123 8.09 5.60 -6.71
C LEU A 123 7.51 7.01 -6.57
N SER A 124 6.34 7.14 -5.93
CA SER A 124 5.72 8.42 -5.60
C SER A 124 6.63 9.29 -4.72
N LEU A 125 7.20 8.72 -3.65
CA LEU A 125 8.11 9.45 -2.77
C LEU A 125 9.37 9.92 -3.50
N LYS A 126 9.90 9.13 -4.44
CA LYS A 126 11.02 9.55 -5.29
C LYS A 126 10.64 10.71 -6.21
N CYS A 127 9.46 10.67 -6.83
CA CYS A 127 8.93 11.78 -7.61
C CYS A 127 8.82 13.05 -6.75
N MET A 128 8.30 12.91 -5.52
CA MET A 128 8.20 14.00 -4.56
C MET A 128 9.56 14.64 -4.24
N LEU A 129 10.55 13.82 -3.90
CA LEU A 129 11.90 14.27 -3.57
C LEU A 129 12.60 14.93 -4.77
N ILE A 130 12.34 14.45 -6.00
CA ILE A 130 12.86 15.08 -7.22
C ILE A 130 12.19 16.43 -7.44
N PHE A 131 10.86 16.48 -7.30
CA PHE A 131 10.08 17.70 -7.46
C PHE A 131 10.51 18.77 -6.45
N TYR A 132 10.49 18.50 -5.14
CA TYR A 132 10.81 19.53 -4.14
C TYR A 132 12.27 19.99 -4.15
N LYS A 133 13.19 19.26 -4.79
CA LYS A 133 14.57 19.75 -4.95
C LYS A 133 14.69 20.94 -5.89
N LYS A 134 13.80 21.06 -6.89
CA LYS A 134 13.91 22.07 -7.95
C LYS A 134 12.59 22.68 -8.44
N PHE A 135 11.47 22.20 -7.92
CA PHE A 135 10.11 22.49 -8.37
C PHE A 135 9.94 22.35 -9.89
N ASN A 136 10.52 21.28 -10.45
CA ASN A 136 10.57 21.06 -11.90
C ASN A 136 9.89 19.73 -12.30
N MET A 137 8.76 19.83 -13.00
CA MET A 137 8.02 18.66 -13.49
C MET A 137 8.77 17.88 -14.58
N ASN A 138 9.65 18.53 -15.35
CA ASN A 138 10.43 17.82 -16.39
C ASN A 138 11.36 16.77 -15.77
N ASP A 139 11.94 17.05 -14.60
CA ASP A 139 12.79 16.10 -13.88
C ASP A 139 11.96 14.91 -13.36
N VAL A 140 10.72 15.14 -12.93
CA VAL A 140 9.77 14.09 -12.53
C VAL A 140 9.41 13.21 -13.72
N PHE A 141 9.04 13.81 -14.87
CA PHE A 141 8.72 13.04 -16.08
C PHE A 141 9.92 12.24 -16.60
N CYS A 142 11.12 12.79 -16.52
CA CYS A 142 12.34 12.07 -16.85
C CYS A 142 12.53 10.84 -15.95
N PHE A 143 12.30 11.00 -14.64
CA PHE A 143 12.33 9.87 -13.69
C PHE A 143 11.27 8.81 -14.00
N ILE A 144 10.03 9.22 -14.28
CA ILE A 144 8.94 8.30 -14.66
C ILE A 144 9.33 7.53 -15.93
N LYS A 145 9.82 8.23 -16.95
CA LYS A 145 10.26 7.62 -18.21
C LYS A 145 11.41 6.63 -17.99
N LEU A 146 12.38 6.93 -17.13
CA LEU A 146 13.48 6.02 -16.81
C LEU A 146 13.03 4.76 -16.05
N ASN A 147 11.94 4.86 -15.28
CA ASN A 147 11.43 3.79 -14.42
C ASN A 147 10.08 3.22 -14.91
N TYR A 148 9.67 3.50 -16.15
CA TYR A 148 8.35 3.15 -16.68
C TYR A 148 7.98 1.66 -16.53
N LYS A 149 8.99 0.77 -16.64
CA LYS A 149 8.81 -0.67 -16.45
C LYS A 149 8.29 -1.03 -15.06
N LEU A 150 8.70 -0.29 -14.03
CA LEU A 150 8.24 -0.50 -12.66
C LEU A 150 6.79 -0.03 -12.48
N TYR A 151 6.40 1.06 -13.13
CA TYR A 151 5.00 1.51 -13.14
C TYR A 151 4.10 0.50 -13.85
N ILE A 152 4.51 0.01 -15.03
CA ILE A 152 3.77 -1.03 -15.75
C ILE A 152 3.67 -2.32 -14.92
N PHE A 153 4.79 -2.77 -14.35
CA PHE A 153 4.82 -3.92 -13.46
C PHE A 153 3.84 -3.74 -12.28
N SER A 154 3.77 -2.54 -11.71
CA SER A 154 2.88 -2.27 -10.59
C SER A 154 1.40 -2.30 -10.98
N ILE A 155 1.04 -1.75 -12.14
CA ILE A 155 -0.32 -1.81 -12.68
C ILE A 155 -0.72 -3.26 -12.96
N VAL A 156 0.17 -4.07 -13.53
CA VAL A 156 -0.09 -5.49 -13.78
C VAL A 156 -0.35 -6.22 -12.46
N ASN A 157 0.46 -5.98 -11.43
CA ASN A 157 0.24 -6.58 -10.12
C ASN A 157 -1.06 -6.12 -9.45
N VAL A 158 -1.47 -4.87 -9.62
CA VAL A 158 -2.78 -4.38 -9.13
C VAL A 158 -3.92 -5.22 -9.71
N VAL A 159 -3.88 -5.46 -11.02
CA VAL A 159 -4.91 -6.25 -11.71
C VAL A 159 -4.85 -7.72 -11.28
N LEU A 160 -3.66 -8.32 -11.24
CA LEU A 160 -3.50 -9.72 -10.84
C LEU A 160 -3.93 -9.95 -9.39
N ALA A 161 -3.56 -9.06 -8.47
CA ALA A 161 -3.95 -9.14 -7.07
C ALA A 161 -5.48 -9.13 -6.93
N GLY A 162 -6.18 -8.18 -7.56
CA GLY A 162 -7.63 -8.10 -7.47
C GLY A 162 -8.37 -9.26 -8.15
N ILE A 163 -7.80 -9.86 -9.21
CA ILE A 163 -8.34 -11.10 -9.79
C ILE A 163 -8.19 -12.25 -8.79
N ILE A 164 -6.99 -12.44 -8.23
CA ILE A 164 -6.71 -13.54 -7.28
C ILE A 164 -7.60 -13.42 -6.05
N GLU A 165 -7.70 -12.21 -5.49
CA GLU A 165 -8.50 -11.94 -4.29
C GLU A 165 -10.00 -12.05 -4.56
N GLY A 166 -10.49 -11.49 -5.66
CA GLY A 166 -11.93 -11.45 -5.91
C GLY A 166 -12.52 -12.71 -6.53
N MET A 167 -11.73 -13.50 -7.27
CA MET A 167 -12.20 -14.72 -7.92
C MET A 167 -12.08 -15.95 -7.03
N ILE A 168 -11.15 -15.94 -6.08
CA ILE A 168 -10.89 -17.14 -5.29
C ILE A 168 -11.44 -16.94 -3.87
N THR A 169 -12.55 -17.60 -3.59
CA THR A 169 -12.99 -17.86 -2.21
C THR A 169 -11.93 -18.69 -1.52
N PHE A 170 -11.31 -18.12 -0.50
CA PHE A 170 -10.53 -18.87 0.48
C PHE A 170 -10.86 -18.38 1.88
#